data_AF-A0A2N5ULN5-F1
#
_entry.id   AF-A0A2N5ULN5-F1
#
_cell.length_a   1.000
_cell.length_b   1.000
_cell.length_c   1.000
_cell.angle_alpha   90.00
_cell.angle_beta   90.00
_cell.angle_gamma   90.00
#
_symmetry.space_group_name_H-M   'P 1'
#
loop_
_entity.id
_entity.type
_entity.pdbx_description
1 polymer ?
#
loop_
_entity_poly.entity_id
_entity_poly.type
_entity_poly.pdbx_seq_one_letter_code
_entity_poly.pdbx_strand_id
1 'polypeptide(L)'
;MPPKNTPKKQNRNKKKAIAWDRDGVDGGNSSITIILDWLGTGTNYQQWRGNKESGTTKTQLCSKILQIMEEHGITHRDSKGVRQKICDLQASYNAACDWKKHTAAGILAHNEINSVKAVEAKLVDICQFWDVLDPIMGSRSVTKPLHI
;
A
#
# COMPACT_ATOMS: atom_id res chain seq x y z
N MET A 1 -12.75 -27.14 -53.59
CA MET A 1 -12.18 -27.12 -52.22
C MET A 1 -13.02 -26.17 -51.38
N PRO A 2 -13.62 -26.58 -50.24
CA PRO A 2 -14.31 -25.64 -49.37
C PRO A 2 -13.31 -24.86 -48.49
N PRO A 3 -13.58 -23.59 -48.15
CA PRO A 3 -12.68 -22.78 -47.34
C PRO A 3 -12.69 -23.21 -45.87
N LYS A 4 -11.48 -23.28 -45.26
CA LYS A 4 -11.27 -23.59 -43.84
C LYS A 4 -11.86 -22.48 -42.97
N ASN A 5 -12.89 -22.82 -42.20
CA ASN A 5 -13.45 -21.97 -41.17
C ASN A 5 -12.49 -21.96 -39.96
N THR A 6 -11.87 -20.82 -39.68
CA THR A 6 -11.05 -20.64 -38.47
C THR A 6 -11.93 -20.10 -37.35
N PRO A 7 -11.93 -20.71 -36.14
CA PRO A 7 -12.72 -20.22 -35.03
C PRO A 7 -12.16 -18.87 -34.55
N LYS A 8 -12.99 -17.82 -34.61
CA LYS A 8 -12.71 -16.50 -34.02
C LYS A 8 -12.48 -16.69 -32.52
N LYS A 9 -11.30 -16.28 -32.03
CA LYS A 9 -10.99 -16.20 -30.59
C LYS A 9 -12.05 -15.32 -29.92
N GLN A 10 -12.87 -15.92 -29.07
CA GLN A 10 -13.84 -15.19 -28.26
C GLN A 10 -13.07 -14.22 -27.35
N ASN A 11 -13.42 -12.93 -27.44
CA ASN A 11 -12.95 -11.91 -26.51
C ASN A 11 -13.40 -12.31 -25.10
N ARG A 12 -12.47 -12.76 -24.25
CA ARG A 12 -12.73 -12.86 -22.81
C ARG A 12 -13.03 -11.45 -22.34
N ASN A 13 -14.29 -11.19 -21.96
CA ASN A 13 -14.68 -9.96 -21.29
C ASN A 13 -13.74 -9.75 -20.10
N LYS A 14 -12.83 -8.77 -20.20
CA LYS A 14 -11.98 -8.37 -19.07
C LYS A 14 -12.91 -7.81 -18.02
N LYS A 15 -13.17 -8.57 -16.95
CA LYS A 15 -13.87 -8.06 -15.76
C LYS A 15 -13.18 -6.77 -15.34
N LYS A 16 -13.94 -5.69 -15.13
CA LYS A 16 -13.40 -4.42 -14.64
C LYS A 16 -12.66 -4.69 -13.33
N ALA A 17 -11.43 -4.18 -13.22
CA ALA A 17 -10.66 -4.32 -11.99
C ALA A 17 -11.42 -3.64 -10.85
N ILE A 18 -11.63 -4.37 -9.74
CA ILE A 18 -12.29 -3.82 -8.55
C ILE A 18 -11.26 -2.97 -7.81
N ALA A 19 -11.65 -1.74 -7.47
CA ALA A 19 -10.80 -0.82 -6.71
C ALA A 19 -10.48 -1.39 -5.32
N TRP A 20 -9.25 -1.20 -4.84
CA TRP A 20 -8.74 -1.79 -3.60
C TRP A 20 -9.39 -1.23 -2.33
N ASP A 21 -10.02 -0.06 -2.43
CA ASP A 21 -10.73 0.66 -1.38
C ASP A 21 -12.25 0.43 -1.42
N ARG A 22 -12.76 -0.37 -2.37
CA ARG A 22 -14.20 -0.58 -2.62
C ARG A 22 -14.56 -2.04 -2.85
N ASP A 23 -13.73 -2.95 -2.35
CA ASP A 23 -13.91 -4.38 -2.51
C ASP A 23 -14.21 -5.11 -1.20
N GLY A 24 -14.56 -4.36 -0.15
CA GLY A 24 -15.07 -4.93 1.09
C GLY A 24 -16.38 -5.69 0.85
N VAL A 25 -16.52 -6.82 1.52
CA VAL A 25 -17.69 -7.70 1.44
C VAL A 25 -18.53 -7.52 2.71
N ASP A 26 -19.86 -7.45 2.57
CA ASP A 26 -20.82 -7.35 3.68
C ASP A 26 -20.54 -6.20 4.68
N GLY A 27 -20.01 -5.08 4.19
CA GLY A 27 -19.63 -3.93 5.02
C GLY A 27 -18.31 -4.11 5.79
N GLY A 28 -17.58 -5.19 5.54
CA GLY A 28 -16.27 -5.46 6.11
C GLY A 28 -15.13 -4.67 5.47
N ASN A 29 -13.92 -4.87 6.00
CA ASN A 29 -12.72 -4.18 5.56
C ASN A 29 -12.41 -4.45 4.09
N SER A 30 -12.02 -3.39 3.37
CA SER A 30 -11.51 -3.49 1.99
C SER A 30 -10.07 -4.00 1.96
N SER A 31 -9.61 -4.43 0.79
CA SER A 31 -8.22 -4.89 0.60
C SER A 31 -7.20 -3.83 1.02
N ILE A 32 -7.48 -2.53 0.79
CA ILE A 32 -6.57 -1.46 1.19
C ILE A 32 -6.50 -1.32 2.70
N THR A 33 -7.64 -1.39 3.40
CA THR A 33 -7.71 -1.35 4.85
C THR A 33 -6.92 -2.52 5.44
N ILE A 34 -7.15 -3.74 4.95
CA ILE A 34 -6.44 -4.94 5.40
C ILE A 34 -4.92 -4.80 5.22
N ILE A 35 -4.47 -4.26 4.07
CA ILE A 35 -3.03 -4.03 3.85
C ILE A 35 -2.47 -3.01 4.84
N LEU A 36 -3.16 -1.88 5.05
CA LEU A 36 -2.71 -0.82 5.95
C LEU A 36 -2.63 -1.30 7.41
N ASP A 37 -3.67 -2.00 7.88
CA ASP A 37 -3.72 -2.59 9.21
C ASP A 37 -2.60 -3.62 9.40
N TRP A 38 -2.41 -4.49 8.40
CA TRP A 38 -1.35 -5.48 8.44
C TRP A 38 0.04 -4.83 8.52
N LEU A 39 0.29 -3.77 7.73
CA LEU A 39 1.57 -3.05 7.75
C LEU A 39 1.82 -2.37 9.11
N GLY A 40 0.77 -1.85 9.75
CA GLY A 40 0.85 -1.20 11.07
C GLY A 40 0.91 -2.15 12.26
N THR A 41 0.69 -3.46 12.04
CA THR A 41 0.67 -4.45 13.11
C THR A 41 2.08 -4.95 13.45
N GLY A 42 2.48 -4.77 14.70
CA GLY A 42 3.72 -5.32 15.25
C GLY A 42 4.96 -4.94 14.42
N THR A 43 5.71 -5.96 13.97
CA THR A 43 6.94 -5.77 13.17
C THR A 43 6.75 -6.03 11.67
N ASN A 44 5.50 -6.09 11.19
CA ASN A 44 5.19 -6.55 9.83
C ASN A 44 5.84 -5.70 8.74
N TYR A 45 5.81 -4.37 8.87
CA TYR A 45 6.49 -3.49 7.93
C TYR A 45 8.02 -3.67 7.95
N GLN A 46 8.63 -3.86 9.13
CA GLN A 46 10.06 -4.12 9.25
C GLN A 46 10.45 -5.45 8.59
N GLN A 47 9.63 -6.49 8.77
CA GLN A 47 9.80 -7.77 8.05
C GLN A 47 9.64 -7.58 6.55
N TRP A 48 8.65 -6.79 6.10
CA TRP A 48 8.43 -6.48 4.68
C TRP A 48 9.63 -5.77 4.03
N ARG A 49 10.26 -4.84 4.75
CA ARG A 49 11.48 -4.15 4.28
C ARG A 49 12.73 -5.05 4.28
N GLY A 50 12.64 -6.26 4.83
CA GLY A 50 13.73 -7.23 4.84
C GLY A 50 14.66 -7.12 6.03
N ASN A 51 14.13 -6.88 7.25
CA ASN A 51 14.93 -7.10 8.45
C ASN A 51 15.39 -8.57 8.49
N LYS A 52 16.72 -8.78 8.53
CA LYS A 52 17.40 -10.01 8.08
C LYS A 52 17.29 -11.19 9.03
N GLU A 53 16.70 -11.02 10.21
CA GLU A 53 16.75 -12.02 11.28
C GLU A 53 15.78 -13.19 11.07
N SER A 54 14.66 -13.00 10.35
CA SER A 54 13.59 -14.02 10.29
C SER A 54 13.51 -14.85 9.01
N GLY A 55 14.40 -14.63 8.03
CA GLY A 55 14.42 -15.38 6.75
C GLY A 55 13.10 -15.36 5.96
N THR A 56 12.15 -14.49 6.33
CA THR A 56 10.79 -14.52 5.81
C THR A 56 10.76 -13.87 4.44
N THR A 57 10.28 -14.61 3.43
CA THR A 57 10.21 -14.11 2.06
C THR A 57 9.02 -13.17 1.89
N LYS A 58 9.13 -12.19 0.98
CA LYS A 58 7.99 -11.34 0.58
C LYS A 58 6.79 -12.17 0.12
N THR A 59 7.02 -13.32 -0.50
CA THR A 59 5.97 -14.25 -0.91
C THR A 59 5.17 -14.78 0.29
N GLN A 60 5.84 -15.20 1.36
CA GLN A 60 5.17 -15.66 2.59
C GLN A 60 4.36 -14.53 3.24
N LEU A 61 4.89 -13.31 3.26
CA LEU A 61 4.15 -12.15 3.79
C LEU A 61 2.90 -11.86 2.95
N CYS A 62 3.01 -11.88 1.62
CA CYS A 62 1.85 -11.74 0.74
C CYS A 62 0.80 -12.85 0.96
N SER A 63 1.22 -14.10 1.17
CA SER A 63 0.31 -15.20 1.47
C SER A 63 -0.46 -14.99 2.77
N LYS A 64 0.19 -14.46 3.82
CA LYS A 64 -0.50 -14.10 5.08
C LYS A 64 -1.57 -13.03 4.86
N ILE A 65 -1.26 -12.00 4.07
CA ILE A 65 -2.21 -10.93 3.76
C ILE A 65 -3.39 -11.49 2.95
N LEU A 66 -3.15 -12.37 1.97
CA LEU A 66 -4.21 -13.02 1.21
C LEU A 66 -5.12 -13.86 2.10
N GLN A 67 -4.57 -14.59 3.06
CA GLN A 67 -5.38 -15.35 4.02
C GLN A 67 -6.32 -14.42 4.81
N ILE A 68 -5.82 -13.26 5.28
CA ILE A 68 -6.66 -12.26 5.95
C ILE A 68 -7.74 -11.72 4.99
N MET A 69 -7.41 -11.49 3.72
CA MET A 69 -8.40 -11.08 2.71
C MET A 69 -9.48 -12.14 2.51
N GLU A 70 -9.11 -13.42 2.43
CA GLU A 70 -10.04 -14.55 2.31
C GLU A 70 -10.97 -14.67 3.53
N GLU A 71 -10.42 -14.47 4.74
CA GLU A 71 -11.19 -14.40 5.99
C GLU A 71 -12.23 -13.25 5.99
N HIS A 72 -11.99 -12.20 5.20
CA HIS A 72 -12.92 -11.09 4.98
C HIS A 72 -13.77 -11.24 3.70
N GLY A 73 -13.78 -12.44 3.09
CA GLY A 73 -14.57 -12.74 1.88
C GLY A 73 -13.97 -12.23 0.57
N ILE A 74 -12.77 -11.64 0.59
CA ILE A 74 -12.08 -11.09 -0.58
C ILE A 74 -11.20 -12.16 -1.22
N THR A 75 -11.73 -12.85 -2.24
CA THR A 75 -11.07 -14.01 -2.89
C THR A 75 -10.47 -13.73 -4.27
N HIS A 76 -10.56 -12.50 -4.76
CA HIS A 76 -10.17 -12.14 -6.13
C HIS A 76 -8.77 -11.50 -6.25
N ARG A 77 -8.07 -11.32 -5.12
CA ARG A 77 -6.70 -10.77 -5.07
C ARG A 77 -5.68 -11.90 -5.23
N ASP A 78 -4.48 -11.54 -5.68
CA ASP A 78 -3.37 -12.48 -5.80
C ASP A 78 -2.08 -11.91 -5.20
N SER A 79 -1.09 -12.78 -4.98
CA SER A 79 0.15 -12.45 -4.27
C SER A 79 0.97 -11.38 -5.00
N LYS A 80 0.92 -11.36 -6.34
CA LYS A 80 1.58 -10.36 -7.17
C LYS A 80 0.87 -9.01 -7.02
N GLY A 81 -0.45 -9.00 -7.01
CA GLY A 81 -1.29 -7.81 -6.80
C GLY A 81 -1.05 -7.20 -5.43
N VAL A 82 -1.04 -8.02 -4.37
CA VAL A 82 -0.73 -7.56 -3.00
C VAL A 82 0.67 -6.96 -2.94
N ARG A 83 1.67 -7.65 -3.50
CA ARG A 83 3.04 -7.14 -3.53
C ARG A 83 3.14 -5.81 -4.27
N GLN A 84 2.51 -5.71 -5.45
CA GLN A 84 2.49 -4.47 -6.22
C GLN A 84 1.81 -3.36 -5.42
N LYS A 85 0.67 -3.65 -4.78
CA LYS A 85 -0.07 -2.64 -4.03
C LYS A 85 0.73 -2.08 -2.86
N ILE A 86 1.48 -2.92 -2.14
CA ILE A 86 2.38 -2.45 -1.08
C ILE A 86 3.52 -1.61 -1.67
N CYS A 87 4.11 -2.01 -2.80
CA CYS A 87 5.12 -1.19 -3.49
C CYS A 87 4.56 0.19 -3.89
N ASP A 88 3.32 0.25 -4.39
CA ASP A 88 2.68 1.51 -4.78
C ASP A 88 2.45 2.43 -3.57
N LEU A 89 2.04 1.86 -2.42
CA LEU A 89 1.90 2.60 -1.16
C LEU A 89 3.24 3.15 -0.66
N GLN A 90 4.31 2.35 -0.76
CA GLN A 90 5.67 2.81 -0.42
C GLN A 90 6.12 3.93 -1.37
N ALA A 91 5.83 3.81 -2.66
CA ALA A 91 6.19 4.81 -3.66
C ALA A 91 5.47 6.15 -3.42
N SER A 92 4.16 6.12 -3.15
CA SER A 92 3.40 7.35 -2.86
C SER A 92 3.84 8.00 -1.54
N TYR A 93 4.12 7.20 -0.51
CA TYR A 93 4.67 7.71 0.75
C TYR A 93 6.02 8.39 0.56
N ASN A 94 6.94 7.75 -0.18
CA ASN A 94 8.25 8.32 -0.46
C ASN A 94 8.14 9.62 -1.27
N ALA A 95 7.26 9.66 -2.27
CA ALA A 95 7.01 10.87 -3.05
C ALA A 95 6.49 12.02 -2.18
N ALA A 96 5.57 11.73 -1.25
CA ALA A 96 5.08 12.72 -0.29
C ALA A 96 6.18 13.18 0.68
N CYS A 97 7.03 12.28 1.18
CA CYS A 97 8.19 12.63 2.00
C CYS A 97 9.17 13.55 1.26
N ASP A 98 9.48 13.25 0.01
CA ASP A 98 10.43 14.02 -0.78
C ASP A 98 9.85 15.40 -1.13
N TRP A 99 8.57 15.47 -1.48
CA TRP A 99 7.87 16.73 -1.65
C TRP A 99 7.88 17.57 -0.35
N LYS A 100 7.62 16.94 0.80
CA LYS A 100 7.67 17.60 2.13
C LYS A 100 9.04 18.20 2.42
N LYS A 101 10.12 17.47 2.14
CA LYS A 101 11.50 17.93 2.38
C LYS A 101 11.89 19.10 1.48
N HIS A 102 11.56 19.05 0.20
CA HIS A 102 12.07 20.01 -0.78
C HIS A 102 11.16 21.22 -1.00
N THR A 103 9.85 21.05 -0.85
CA THR A 103 8.85 22.07 -1.20
C THR A 103 8.14 22.63 0.03
N ALA A 104 7.68 21.76 0.92
CA ALA A 104 6.90 22.21 2.08
C ALA A 104 7.74 23.07 3.05
N ALA A 105 9.06 22.83 3.16
CA ALA A 105 9.95 23.66 3.97
C ALA A 105 9.94 25.14 3.55
N GLY A 106 9.87 25.43 2.24
CA GLY A 106 9.75 26.80 1.74
C GLY A 106 8.37 27.41 1.98
N ILE A 107 7.31 26.62 1.84
CA ILE A 107 5.92 27.07 2.08
C ILE A 107 5.68 27.38 3.56
N LEU A 108 6.22 26.54 4.47
CA LEU A 108 6.09 26.70 5.91
C LEU A 108 6.94 27.86 6.47
N ALA A 109 7.95 28.35 5.76
CA ALA A 109 8.75 29.50 6.18
C ALA A 109 7.92 30.78 6.37
N HIS A 110 6.74 30.86 5.74
CA HIS A 110 5.79 31.97 5.89
C HIS A 110 4.91 31.85 7.15
N ASN A 111 4.92 30.72 7.88
CA ASN A 111 4.26 30.48 9.18
C ASN A 111 2.77 30.87 9.25
N GLU A 112 2.05 30.82 8.14
CA GLU A 112 0.60 31.07 8.12
C GLU A 112 -0.18 29.76 8.32
N ILE A 113 -1.32 29.84 9.02
CA ILE A 113 -2.24 28.70 9.19
C ILE A 113 -2.66 28.12 7.82
N ASN A 114 -2.82 28.98 6.82
CA ASN A 114 -3.17 28.59 5.46
C ASN A 114 -2.04 27.76 4.79
N SER A 115 -0.77 28.08 5.09
CA SER A 115 0.39 27.32 4.60
C SER A 115 0.41 25.90 5.17
N VAL A 116 0.10 25.72 6.45
CA VAL A 116 0.04 24.38 7.07
C VAL A 116 -1.05 23.54 6.42
N LYS A 117 -2.27 24.07 6.28
CA LYS A 117 -3.39 23.36 5.64
C LYS A 117 -3.10 23.02 4.17
N ALA A 118 -2.45 23.93 3.44
CA ALA A 118 -2.06 23.68 2.05
C ALA A 118 -1.03 22.54 1.95
N VAL A 119 -0.09 22.47 2.90
CA VAL A 119 0.89 21.38 2.98
C VAL A 119 0.21 20.06 3.28
N GLU A 120 -0.68 20.00 4.27
CA GLU A 120 -1.44 18.79 4.60
C GLU A 120 -2.29 18.30 3.44
N ALA A 121 -3.05 19.20 2.80
CA ALA A 121 -3.87 18.87 1.63
C ALA A 121 -3.02 18.31 0.49
N LYS A 122 -1.82 18.87 0.26
CA LYS A 122 -0.93 18.38 -0.80
C LYS A 122 -0.28 17.03 -0.46
N LEU A 123 -0.01 16.77 0.82
CA LEU A 123 0.47 15.45 1.26
C LEU A 123 -0.56 14.36 0.99
N VAL A 124 -1.84 14.62 1.30
CA VAL A 124 -2.94 13.68 1.04
C VAL A 124 -3.17 13.49 -0.46
N ASP A 125 -3.03 14.54 -1.27
CA ASP A 125 -3.11 14.45 -2.75
C ASP A 125 -2.02 13.55 -3.34
N ILE A 126 -0.79 13.61 -2.82
CA ILE A 126 0.32 12.75 -3.27
C ILE A 126 0.18 11.33 -2.70
N CYS A 127 -0.20 11.23 -1.44
CA CYS A 127 -0.32 9.99 -0.70
C CYS A 127 -1.65 9.98 0.06
N GLN A 128 -2.67 9.41 -0.56
CA GLN A 128 -4.03 9.32 0.01
C GLN A 128 -4.06 8.78 1.45
N PHE A 129 -3.12 7.88 1.79
CA PHE A 129 -3.02 7.24 3.09
C PHE A 129 -1.88 7.81 3.94
N TRP A 130 -1.49 9.06 3.71
CA TRP A 130 -0.37 9.73 4.40
C TRP A 130 -0.45 9.57 5.92
N ASP A 131 -1.60 9.90 6.53
CA ASP A 131 -1.76 9.89 7.99
C ASP A 131 -1.65 8.49 8.61
N VAL A 132 -1.94 7.45 7.83
CA VAL A 132 -1.81 6.05 8.25
C VAL A 132 -0.39 5.56 8.01
N LEU A 133 0.23 5.93 6.89
CA LEU A 133 1.54 5.45 6.48
C LEU A 133 2.70 6.14 7.19
N ASP A 134 2.58 7.42 7.55
CA ASP A 134 3.64 8.17 8.22
C ASP A 134 4.10 7.57 9.56
N PRO A 135 3.20 7.20 10.50
CA PRO A 135 3.63 6.54 11.74
C PRO A 135 4.24 5.15 11.49
N ILE A 136 3.81 4.43 10.43
CA ILE A 136 4.29 3.08 10.09
C ILE A 136 5.68 3.14 9.43
N MET A 137 5.82 3.99 8.42
CA MET A 137 6.97 4.02 7.51
C MET A 137 8.02 5.06 7.91
N GLY A 138 7.60 6.14 8.58
CA GLY A 138 8.46 7.20 9.10
C GLY A 138 9.21 6.81 10.36
N SER A 139 8.73 5.79 11.08
CA SER A 139 9.42 5.19 12.21
C SER A 139 10.76 4.59 11.77
N ARG A 140 11.85 5.35 11.92
CA ARG A 140 13.19 4.76 11.98
C ARG A 140 13.22 3.92 13.25
N SER A 141 13.37 2.60 13.10
CA SER A 141 13.80 1.76 14.21
C SER A 141 15.11 2.33 14.73
N VAL A 142 15.05 3.19 15.74
CA VAL A 142 16.19 3.42 16.63
C VAL A 142 16.29 2.13 17.39
N THR A 143 17.20 1.25 16.94
CA THR A 143 17.84 0.31 17.84
C THR A 143 18.48 1.16 18.93
N LYS A 144 17.75 1.41 20.02
CA LYS A 144 18.37 1.82 21.27
C LYS A 144 19.27 0.64 21.65
N PRO A 145 20.61 0.80 21.68
CA PRO A 145 21.45 -0.24 22.24
C PRO A 145 20.97 -0.43 23.68
N LEU A 146 20.65 -1.68 24.04
CA LEU A 146 20.56 -2.06 25.44
C LEU A 146 21.98 -1.87 26.00
N HIS A 147 22.19 -0.76 26.70
CA HIS A 147 23.35 -0.65 27.56
C HIS A 147 23.14 -1.68 28.68
N ILE A 148 24.01 -2.70 28.67
CA ILE A 148 24.20 -3.65 29.76
C ILE A 148 24.99 -2.94 30.86
#